data_AF-A0AAE1L7N4-F1
#
_entry.id   AF-A0AAE1L7N4-F1
#
_cell.length_a   1.000
_cell.length_b   1.000
_cell.length_c   1.000
_cell.angle_alpha   90.00
_cell.angle_beta   90.00
_cell.angle_gamma   90.00
#
_symmetry.space_group_name_H-M   'P 1'
#
loop_
_entity.id
_entity.type
_entity.pdbx_description
1 polymer ?
#
loop_
_entity_poly.entity_id
_entity_poly.type
_entity_poly.pdbx_seq_one_letter_code
_entity_poly.pdbx_strand_id
1 'polypeptide(L)'
;MPKGSGRSGKRPKAKKPPPNRHTLASLSRQWAREKQFCKIVSKSLTVFQGEGGGEVEEPERPSSASENKLSDSDATVDPQRESWSGFRVVDIDKIFKNITECVACQKCRGNVKITEIRRVGLSSLYNLECLRKCGVLKTFRNSDIVKDNPTTKFETEANRRFVLASQALGIKHGGLKTLSAMMDLPPPISQKLYDQTVKFVHSAVQEEANASMLRAVEEEVELSGARDLKGSGDGTWQKRGFSSKNGVVSFIGAETGKVIDVEVMSTVCFGCSNYKGPKQGPEYDEWKQTHEADCSVNHKASSGMMEVEGMVKIFERSEARAGVRYESYIGDGDSKTFPAIVKAKPYGNDLIPKKIECTGHVQKRMGTRLRNLKKDMKSKKLSDGPRTNSPSTTYARLDLTPGVNTRKL
;
A
#
# COMPACT_ATOMS: atom_id res chain seq x y z
N MET A 1 -10.56 70.03 40.28
CA MET A 1 -10.60 68.91 41.27
C MET A 1 -11.82 69.11 42.16
N PRO A 2 -12.57 68.08 42.64
CA PRO A 2 -12.58 66.65 42.30
C PRO A 2 -14.00 66.05 42.01
N LYS A 3 -14.00 64.85 41.38
CA LYS A 3 -14.82 63.61 41.62
C LYS A 3 -16.37 63.74 41.73
N GLY A 4 -17.24 62.99 41.05
CA GLY A 4 -17.19 61.69 40.36
C GLY A 4 -18.34 60.79 40.86
N SER A 5 -19.28 60.34 40.00
CA SER A 5 -20.02 59.07 40.14
C SER A 5 -20.85 58.74 38.87
N GLY A 6 -20.21 58.09 37.89
CA GLY A 6 -20.89 57.48 36.76
C GLY A 6 -21.32 56.05 37.09
N ARG A 7 -22.63 55.76 36.96
CA ARG A 7 -23.21 54.41 37.09
C ARG A 7 -22.68 53.50 35.97
N SER A 8 -22.11 52.36 36.35
CA SER A 8 -21.69 51.28 35.46
C SER A 8 -22.86 50.33 35.14
N GLY A 9 -23.30 50.32 33.89
CA GLY A 9 -24.21 49.29 33.36
C GLY A 9 -23.43 48.04 32.98
N LYS A 10 -23.58 46.95 33.74
CA LYS A 10 -23.03 45.63 33.39
C LYS A 10 -23.93 44.97 32.34
N ARG A 11 -23.40 44.74 31.13
CA ARG A 11 -23.97 43.82 30.12
C ARG A 11 -24.01 42.38 30.67
N PRO A 12 -25.06 41.58 30.42
CA PRO A 12 -25.10 40.19 30.82
C PRO A 12 -24.14 39.34 29.95
N LYS A 13 -23.33 38.50 30.61
CA LYS A 13 -22.43 37.53 29.96
C LYS A 13 -23.25 36.42 29.29
N ALA A 14 -23.07 36.24 27.99
CA ALA A 14 -23.59 35.07 27.28
C ALA A 14 -22.98 33.78 27.85
N LYS A 15 -23.83 32.82 28.24
CA LYS A 15 -23.41 31.46 28.62
C LYS A 15 -22.83 30.77 27.38
N LYS A 16 -21.58 30.29 27.47
CA LYS A 16 -20.99 29.41 26.46
C LYS A 16 -21.84 28.13 26.34
N PRO A 17 -22.10 27.61 25.12
CA PRO A 17 -22.76 26.32 24.97
C PRO A 17 -21.83 25.21 25.52
N PRO A 18 -22.39 24.10 26.03
CA PRO A 18 -21.59 22.99 26.55
C PRO A 18 -20.77 22.34 25.42
N PRO A 19 -19.60 21.77 25.72
CA PRO A 19 -18.80 21.07 24.73
C PRO A 19 -19.58 19.86 24.19
N ASN A 20 -19.52 19.71 22.86
CA ASN A 20 -20.21 18.69 22.10
C ASN A 20 -19.80 17.30 22.61
N ARG A 21 -20.66 16.63 23.39
CA ARG A 21 -20.49 15.21 23.75
C ARG A 21 -20.77 14.39 22.50
N HIS A 22 -19.73 14.15 21.70
CA HIS A 22 -19.73 12.99 20.81
C HIS A 22 -19.90 11.75 21.70
N THR A 23 -21.01 11.04 21.55
CA THR A 23 -21.28 9.85 22.34
C THR A 23 -20.30 8.76 21.93
N LEU A 24 -19.82 7.94 22.89
CA LEU A 24 -19.00 6.75 22.60
C LEU A 24 -19.67 5.82 21.56
N ALA A 25 -20.99 5.89 21.42
CA ALA A 25 -21.78 5.20 20.39
C ALA A 25 -21.60 5.76 18.97
N SER A 26 -21.32 7.06 18.79
CA SER A 26 -21.01 7.64 17.47
C SER A 26 -19.58 7.36 17.04
N LEU A 27 -18.63 7.39 17.99
CA LEU A 27 -17.23 7.04 17.75
C LEU A 27 -17.06 5.55 17.45
N SER A 28 -17.75 4.66 18.17
CA SER A 28 -17.73 3.21 17.89
C SER A 28 -18.40 2.85 16.57
N ARG A 29 -19.46 3.56 16.14
CA ARG A 29 -20.08 3.38 14.82
C ARG A 29 -19.22 3.93 13.68
N GLN A 30 -18.46 4.99 13.92
CA GLN A 30 -17.47 5.52 12.97
C GLN A 30 -16.29 4.53 12.82
N TRP A 31 -15.75 4.06 13.94
CA TRP A 31 -14.74 3.00 14.01
C TRP A 31 -15.17 1.68 13.34
N ALA A 32 -16.43 1.26 13.51
CA ALA A 32 -16.94 0.04 12.89
C ALA A 32 -17.09 0.16 11.35
N ARG A 33 -17.18 1.38 10.81
CA ARG A 33 -17.43 1.66 9.38
C ARG A 33 -16.14 1.88 8.60
N GLU A 34 -15.14 2.53 9.19
CA GLU A 34 -13.76 2.56 8.67
C GLU A 34 -13.21 1.13 8.50
N LYS A 35 -13.50 0.24 9.48
CA LYS A 35 -13.20 -1.19 9.36
C LYS A 35 -13.88 -1.91 8.19
N GLN A 36 -15.02 -1.43 7.68
CA GLN A 36 -15.71 -2.10 6.57
C GLN A 36 -14.99 -1.88 5.24
N PHE A 37 -14.48 -0.68 4.98
CA PHE A 37 -13.65 -0.46 3.79
C PHE A 37 -12.24 -1.03 3.97
N CYS A 38 -11.65 -0.98 5.17
CA CYS A 38 -10.41 -1.71 5.44
C CYS A 38 -10.59 -3.22 5.17
N LYS A 39 -11.71 -3.84 5.56
CA LYS A 39 -12.03 -5.22 5.16
C LYS A 39 -12.10 -5.43 3.64
N ILE A 40 -12.63 -4.48 2.87
CA ILE A 40 -12.65 -4.54 1.40
C ILE A 40 -11.22 -4.44 0.86
N VAL A 41 -10.40 -3.55 1.41
CA VAL A 41 -8.99 -3.40 1.05
C VAL A 41 -8.22 -4.68 1.39
N SER A 42 -8.32 -5.20 2.62
CA SER A 42 -7.69 -6.47 3.04
C SER A 42 -8.14 -7.63 2.16
N LYS A 43 -9.45 -7.77 1.87
CA LYS A 43 -9.98 -8.81 0.97
C LYS A 43 -9.52 -8.65 -0.48
N SER A 44 -9.32 -7.41 -0.96
CA SER A 44 -8.82 -7.18 -2.31
C SER A 44 -7.32 -7.40 -2.41
N LEU A 45 -6.56 -7.00 -1.39
CA LEU A 45 -5.11 -7.20 -1.31
C LEU A 45 -4.72 -8.67 -1.15
N THR A 46 -5.51 -9.45 -0.41
CA THR A 46 -5.36 -10.93 -0.33
C THR A 46 -5.64 -11.64 -1.65
N VAL A 47 -6.31 -11.02 -2.62
CA VAL A 47 -6.42 -11.56 -4.00
C VAL A 47 -5.20 -11.18 -4.85
N PHE A 48 -4.53 -10.06 -4.54
CA PHE A 48 -3.30 -9.65 -5.24
C PHE A 48 -2.05 -10.36 -4.71
N GLN A 49 -2.04 -10.71 -3.42
CA GLN A 49 -1.06 -11.58 -2.79
C GLN A 49 -1.63 -13.00 -2.90
N GLY A 50 -1.25 -13.76 -3.92
CA GLY A 50 -1.76 -15.13 -4.12
C GLY A 50 -1.82 -15.92 -2.80
N GLU A 51 -2.86 -16.74 -2.63
CA GLU A 51 -3.17 -17.51 -1.42
C GLU A 51 -1.91 -18.22 -0.89
N GLY A 52 -1.29 -17.64 0.13
CA GLY A 52 -0.12 -18.18 0.84
C GLY A 52 -0.39 -18.29 2.34
N GLY A 53 -1.62 -18.67 2.70
CA GLY A 53 -2.04 -18.94 4.06
C GLY A 53 -2.34 -20.43 4.21
N GLY A 54 -1.30 -21.25 4.18
CA GLY A 54 -1.33 -22.68 4.48
C GLY A 54 -0.09 -23.03 5.30
N GLU A 55 -0.25 -23.97 6.24
CA GLU A 55 0.79 -24.46 7.14
C GLU A 55 2.09 -24.85 6.40
N VAL A 56 3.21 -24.78 7.12
CA VAL A 56 4.56 -25.06 6.64
C VAL A 56 4.64 -26.44 5.97
N GLU A 57 4.61 -26.46 4.64
CA GLU A 57 5.12 -27.56 3.82
C GLU A 57 6.38 -27.13 3.05
N GLU A 58 7.24 -28.11 2.80
CA GLU A 58 8.57 -28.02 2.17
C GLU A 58 8.63 -27.11 0.92
N PRO A 59 9.83 -26.59 0.56
CA PRO A 59 9.96 -25.69 -0.59
C PRO A 59 9.57 -26.41 -1.89
N GLU A 60 8.36 -26.12 -2.37
CA GLU A 60 7.90 -26.59 -3.67
C GLU A 60 8.80 -26.05 -4.79
N ARG A 61 9.08 -26.93 -5.76
CA ARG A 61 9.84 -26.59 -6.97
C ARG A 61 9.11 -25.47 -7.73
N PRO A 62 9.82 -24.57 -8.43
CA PRO A 62 9.18 -23.55 -9.25
C PRO A 62 8.28 -24.20 -10.29
N SER A 63 6.96 -24.03 -10.12
CA SER A 63 5.92 -24.56 -11.01
C SER A 63 6.11 -24.02 -12.43
N SER A 64 5.89 -24.87 -13.41
CA SER A 64 5.98 -24.52 -14.83
C SER A 64 4.88 -23.52 -15.21
N ALA A 65 5.16 -22.60 -16.13
CA ALA A 65 4.15 -21.69 -16.70
C ALA A 65 2.95 -22.42 -17.36
N SER A 66 3.03 -23.75 -17.56
CA SER A 66 1.93 -24.59 -18.01
C SER A 66 0.92 -24.98 -16.93
N GLU A 67 1.31 -25.01 -15.64
CA GLU A 67 0.41 -25.34 -14.52
C GLU A 67 -0.48 -24.15 -14.13
N ASN A 68 -0.07 -22.92 -14.47
CA ASN A 68 -0.86 -21.70 -14.28
C ASN A 68 -1.83 -21.38 -15.44
N LYS A 69 -2.12 -22.35 -16.30
CA LYS A 69 -3.12 -22.17 -17.36
C LYS A 69 -4.51 -22.35 -16.75
N LEU A 70 -5.39 -21.37 -16.98
CA LEU A 70 -6.80 -21.50 -16.64
C LEU A 70 -7.34 -22.82 -17.21
N SER A 71 -7.78 -23.67 -16.31
CA SER A 71 -8.42 -24.95 -16.58
C SER A 71 -9.94 -24.76 -16.65
N ASP A 72 -10.68 -25.66 -17.30
CA ASP A 72 -12.15 -25.60 -17.28
C ASP A 72 -12.72 -25.69 -15.84
N SER A 73 -11.95 -26.23 -14.89
CA SER A 73 -12.28 -26.16 -13.45
C SER A 73 -12.35 -24.73 -12.92
N ASP A 74 -11.60 -23.77 -13.46
CA ASP A 74 -11.66 -22.36 -13.06
C ASP A 74 -12.95 -21.66 -13.54
N ALA A 75 -13.64 -22.26 -14.52
CA ALA A 75 -14.95 -21.84 -14.99
C ALA A 75 -16.11 -22.56 -14.28
N THR A 76 -15.82 -23.45 -13.33
CA THR A 76 -16.88 -24.14 -12.57
C THR A 76 -17.50 -23.21 -11.55
N VAL A 77 -18.82 -23.09 -11.61
CA VAL A 77 -19.60 -22.42 -10.57
C VAL A 77 -19.59 -23.34 -9.36
N ASP A 78 -19.11 -22.85 -8.20
CA ASP A 78 -19.21 -23.57 -6.94
C ASP A 78 -20.65 -24.07 -6.73
N PRO A 79 -20.89 -25.40 -6.80
CA PRO A 79 -22.22 -25.97 -6.72
C PRO A 79 -22.83 -25.86 -5.32
N GLN A 80 -22.02 -25.55 -4.30
CA GLN A 80 -22.46 -25.32 -2.92
C GLN A 80 -22.66 -23.83 -2.62
N ARG A 81 -22.53 -22.94 -3.61
CA ARG A 81 -22.68 -21.50 -3.41
C ARG A 81 -24.13 -21.13 -3.05
N GLU A 82 -24.37 -20.92 -1.76
CA GLU A 82 -25.69 -20.56 -1.23
C GLU A 82 -26.08 -19.09 -1.51
N SER A 83 -25.12 -18.19 -1.81
CA SER A 83 -25.41 -16.77 -2.08
C SER A 83 -24.65 -16.15 -3.27
N TRP A 84 -25.40 -15.42 -4.10
CA TRP A 84 -24.90 -14.70 -5.27
C TRP A 84 -24.55 -13.25 -4.89
N SER A 85 -23.50 -13.07 -4.07
CA SER A 85 -22.97 -11.76 -3.70
C SER A 85 -21.77 -11.33 -4.55
N GLY A 86 -21.59 -10.01 -4.75
CA GLY A 86 -20.44 -9.42 -5.45
C GLY A 86 -20.80 -8.56 -6.67
N PHE A 87 -19.78 -8.06 -7.37
CA PHE A 87 -19.94 -7.24 -8.58
C PHE A 87 -19.69 -8.08 -9.83
N ARG A 88 -20.51 -7.85 -10.87
CA ARG A 88 -20.39 -8.45 -12.19
C ARG A 88 -20.60 -7.37 -13.23
N VAL A 89 -19.88 -7.46 -14.34
CA VAL A 89 -20.19 -6.69 -15.54
C VAL A 89 -21.34 -7.42 -16.25
N VAL A 90 -22.44 -6.72 -16.45
CA VAL A 90 -23.66 -7.27 -17.05
C VAL A 90 -24.18 -6.34 -18.12
N ASP A 91 -24.63 -6.92 -19.22
CA ASP A 91 -25.42 -6.20 -20.21
C ASP A 91 -26.82 -5.92 -19.61
N ILE A 92 -27.05 -4.64 -19.31
CA ILE A 92 -28.27 -4.21 -18.62
C ILE A 92 -29.52 -4.41 -19.47
N ASP A 93 -29.41 -4.33 -20.80
CA ASP A 93 -30.55 -4.52 -21.69
C ASP A 93 -30.99 -5.99 -21.69
N LYS A 94 -30.03 -6.92 -21.67
CA LYS A 94 -30.32 -8.35 -21.55
C LYS A 94 -30.97 -8.67 -20.22
N ILE A 95 -30.40 -8.20 -19.10
CA ILE A 95 -30.95 -8.54 -17.77
C ILE A 95 -32.31 -7.88 -17.57
N PHE A 96 -32.43 -6.57 -17.81
CA PHE A 96 -33.68 -5.87 -17.52
C PHE A 96 -34.81 -6.32 -18.43
N LYS A 97 -34.56 -6.58 -19.72
CA LYS A 97 -35.59 -7.11 -20.62
C LYS A 97 -36.15 -8.44 -20.12
N ASN A 98 -35.28 -9.43 -19.86
CA ASN A 98 -35.69 -10.76 -19.37
C ASN A 98 -36.46 -10.66 -18.03
N ILE A 99 -36.01 -9.79 -17.11
CA ILE A 99 -36.73 -9.56 -15.84
C ILE A 99 -38.13 -8.97 -16.12
N THR A 100 -38.21 -7.89 -16.91
CA THR A 100 -39.48 -7.19 -17.15
C THR A 100 -40.51 -8.00 -17.93
N GLU A 101 -40.09 -9.00 -18.71
CA GLU A 101 -40.99 -9.95 -19.40
C GLU A 101 -41.63 -10.96 -18.42
N CYS A 102 -40.94 -11.28 -17.32
CA CYS A 102 -41.41 -12.24 -16.31
C CYS A 102 -42.14 -11.59 -15.13
N VAL A 103 -42.10 -10.26 -14.99
CA VAL A 103 -42.70 -9.56 -13.85
C VAL A 103 -43.83 -8.61 -14.26
N ALA A 104 -44.82 -8.46 -13.38
CA ALA A 104 -45.93 -7.54 -13.57
C ALA A 104 -46.15 -6.69 -12.32
N CYS A 105 -46.75 -5.51 -12.51
CA CYS A 105 -47.13 -4.64 -11.40
C CYS A 105 -48.09 -5.35 -10.45
N GLN A 106 -47.75 -5.44 -9.17
CA GLN A 106 -48.57 -6.13 -8.18
C GLN A 106 -49.97 -5.52 -8.00
N LYS A 107 -50.11 -4.21 -8.22
CA LYS A 107 -51.37 -3.48 -8.01
C LYS A 107 -52.36 -3.65 -9.17
N CYS A 108 -51.88 -3.57 -10.42
CA CYS A 108 -52.77 -3.56 -11.60
C CYS A 108 -52.48 -4.67 -12.62
N ARG A 109 -51.52 -5.55 -12.34
CA ARG A 109 -51.05 -6.61 -13.25
C ARG A 109 -50.61 -6.08 -14.62
N GLY A 110 -50.18 -4.82 -14.69
CA GLY A 110 -49.67 -4.20 -15.91
C GLY A 110 -48.18 -4.45 -16.12
N ASN A 111 -47.74 -4.30 -17.36
CA ASN A 111 -46.34 -4.35 -17.74
C ASN A 111 -45.54 -3.30 -16.97
N VAL A 112 -44.28 -3.65 -16.70
CA VAL A 112 -43.33 -2.80 -15.99
C VAL A 112 -42.13 -2.51 -16.87
N LYS A 113 -41.44 -1.40 -16.59
CA LYS A 113 -40.20 -1.00 -17.24
C LYS A 113 -39.19 -0.59 -16.19
N ILE A 114 -37.92 -0.88 -16.43
CA ILE A 114 -36.81 -0.35 -15.63
C ILE A 114 -36.19 0.82 -16.41
N THR A 115 -36.04 1.98 -15.76
CA THR A 115 -35.48 3.19 -16.36
C THR A 115 -34.31 3.71 -15.52
N GLU A 116 -33.19 4.04 -16.17
CA GLU A 116 -32.08 4.72 -15.51
C GLU A 116 -32.44 6.20 -15.34
N ILE A 117 -32.51 6.68 -14.08
CA ILE A 117 -32.88 8.06 -13.76
C ILE A 117 -31.68 8.95 -13.45
N ARG A 118 -30.59 8.36 -12.93
CA ARG A 118 -29.37 9.10 -12.63
C ARG A 118 -28.17 8.16 -12.63
N ARG A 119 -27.05 8.62 -13.16
CA ARG A 119 -25.80 7.88 -13.18
C ARG A 119 -24.64 8.72 -12.65
N VAL A 120 -23.76 8.09 -11.87
CA VAL A 120 -22.49 8.65 -11.39
C VAL A 120 -21.44 7.56 -11.49
N GLY A 121 -20.54 7.65 -12.46
CA GLY A 121 -19.57 6.59 -12.75
C GLY A 121 -20.29 5.28 -13.08
N LEU A 122 -19.85 4.20 -12.43
CA LEU A 122 -20.45 2.86 -12.55
C LEU A 122 -21.74 2.68 -11.70
N SER A 123 -22.16 3.71 -10.97
CA SER A 123 -23.36 3.64 -10.15
C SER A 123 -24.55 4.30 -10.80
N SER A 124 -25.62 3.53 -10.92
CA SER A 124 -26.85 3.90 -11.59
C SER A 124 -28.03 3.76 -10.62
N LEU A 125 -28.86 4.78 -10.58
CA LEU A 125 -30.13 4.83 -9.89
C LEU A 125 -31.23 4.52 -10.91
N TYR A 126 -32.07 3.56 -10.59
CA TYR A 126 -33.13 3.06 -11.46
C TYR A 126 -34.50 3.24 -10.82
N ASN A 127 -35.51 3.44 -11.65
CA ASN A 127 -36.90 3.26 -11.29
C ASN A 127 -37.45 2.00 -11.94
N LEU A 128 -38.22 1.23 -11.18
CA LEU A 128 -39.16 0.25 -11.69
C LEU A 128 -40.52 0.94 -11.81
N GLU A 129 -41.02 1.09 -13.03
CA GLU A 129 -42.21 1.87 -13.35
C GLU A 129 -43.29 0.97 -13.93
N CYS A 130 -44.54 1.19 -13.52
CA CYS A 130 -45.69 0.56 -14.14
C CYS A 130 -46.17 1.40 -15.32
N LEU A 131 -46.26 0.78 -16.50
CA LEU A 131 -46.64 1.45 -17.76
C LEU A 131 -48.14 1.78 -17.86
N ARG A 132 -48.96 1.38 -16.89
CA ARG A 132 -50.37 1.78 -16.79
C ARG A 132 -50.53 3.01 -15.91
N LYS A 133 -51.03 2.85 -14.69
CA LYS A 133 -51.50 3.96 -13.84
C LYS A 133 -50.84 4.03 -12.47
N CYS A 134 -49.93 3.12 -12.16
CA CYS A 134 -49.34 3.04 -10.81
C CYS A 134 -48.06 3.87 -10.65
N GLY A 135 -47.50 4.42 -11.74
CA GLY A 135 -46.28 5.22 -11.71
C GLY A 135 -45.06 4.43 -11.24
N VAL A 136 -44.18 5.09 -10.48
CA VAL A 136 -42.96 4.49 -9.92
C VAL A 136 -43.32 3.50 -8.81
N LEU A 137 -42.98 2.24 -9.02
CA LEU A 137 -43.19 1.16 -8.05
C LEU A 137 -42.05 1.09 -7.03
N LYS A 138 -40.81 1.24 -7.50
CA LYS A 138 -39.62 1.17 -6.64
C LYS A 138 -38.46 1.94 -7.26
N THR A 139 -37.68 2.62 -6.43
CA THR A 139 -36.39 3.19 -6.82
C THR A 139 -35.29 2.38 -6.16
N PHE A 140 -34.28 1.97 -6.93
CA PHE A 140 -33.16 1.16 -6.45
C PHE A 140 -31.85 1.53 -7.14
N ARG A 141 -30.73 1.10 -6.57
CA ARG A 141 -29.37 1.39 -7.07
C ARG A 141 -28.59 0.10 -7.24
N ASN A 142 -27.70 0.04 -8.23
CA ASN A 142 -26.83 -1.13 -8.48
C ASN A 142 -25.60 -1.23 -7.55
N SER A 143 -25.41 -0.27 -6.66
CA SER A 143 -24.29 -0.24 -5.72
C SER A 143 -24.69 0.53 -4.47
N ASP A 144 -24.27 0.05 -3.32
CA ASP A 144 -24.52 0.73 -2.06
C ASP A 144 -23.78 2.07 -1.98
N ILE A 145 -24.44 3.04 -1.34
CA ILE A 145 -23.85 4.33 -1.00
C ILE A 145 -22.96 4.11 0.22
N VAL A 146 -21.71 4.56 0.13
CA VAL A 146 -20.82 4.52 1.28
C VAL A 146 -21.10 5.72 2.17
N LYS A 147 -21.45 5.46 3.43
CA LYS A 147 -21.95 6.47 4.39
C LYS A 147 -20.89 6.94 5.38
N ASP A 148 -19.63 6.71 5.07
CA ASP A 148 -18.48 7.05 5.93
C ASP A 148 -18.00 8.50 5.76
N ASN A 149 -18.34 9.16 4.64
CA ASN A 149 -17.96 10.55 4.41
C ASN A 149 -19.19 11.49 4.31
N PRO A 150 -19.36 12.47 5.21
CA PRO A 150 -20.46 13.45 5.15
C PRO A 150 -20.37 14.42 3.95
N THR A 151 -19.20 14.58 3.32
CA THR A 151 -18.99 15.47 2.16
C THR A 151 -19.29 14.82 0.81
N THR A 152 -19.26 13.49 0.70
CA THR A 152 -19.54 12.77 -0.57
C THR A 152 -20.87 11.99 -0.48
N LYS A 153 -22.00 12.71 -0.35
CA LYS A 153 -23.37 12.16 -0.19
C LYS A 153 -23.83 11.10 -1.23
N PHE A 154 -23.07 10.88 -2.31
CA PHE A 154 -23.45 9.95 -3.38
C PHE A 154 -22.33 8.99 -3.80
N GLU A 155 -21.23 8.93 -3.04
CA GLU A 155 -20.15 8.00 -3.35
C GLU A 155 -20.58 6.56 -3.11
N THR A 156 -20.22 5.68 -4.03
CA THR A 156 -20.69 4.29 -4.03
C THR A 156 -19.53 3.31 -4.02
N GLU A 157 -19.82 2.13 -3.50
CA GLU A 157 -18.86 1.03 -3.40
C GLU A 157 -18.25 0.67 -4.77
N ALA A 158 -19.06 0.59 -5.82
CA ALA A 158 -18.60 0.29 -7.19
C ALA A 158 -17.57 1.32 -7.67
N ASN A 159 -17.83 2.61 -7.46
CA ASN A 159 -16.91 3.67 -7.87
C ASN A 159 -15.62 3.64 -7.05
N ARG A 160 -15.70 3.40 -5.73
CA ARG A 160 -14.50 3.28 -4.89
C ARG A 160 -13.63 2.11 -5.28
N ARG A 161 -14.23 0.94 -5.57
CA ARG A 161 -13.50 -0.21 -6.10
C ARG A 161 -12.83 0.11 -7.43
N PHE A 162 -13.52 0.82 -8.32
CA PHE A 162 -12.95 1.20 -9.61
C PHE A 162 -11.74 2.13 -9.45
N VAL A 163 -11.80 3.08 -8.51
CA VAL A 163 -10.67 3.94 -8.14
C VAL A 163 -9.55 3.16 -7.46
N LEU A 164 -9.86 2.22 -6.55
CA LEU A 164 -8.86 1.37 -5.93
C LEU A 164 -8.11 0.53 -6.98
N ALA A 165 -8.84 -0.08 -7.90
CA ALA A 165 -8.28 -0.85 -9.00
C ALA A 165 -7.35 0.00 -9.88
N SER A 166 -7.74 1.25 -10.19
CA SER A 166 -6.87 2.12 -11.00
C SER A 166 -5.58 2.55 -10.30
N GLN A 167 -5.57 2.61 -8.96
CA GLN A 167 -4.35 2.83 -8.19
C GLN A 167 -3.46 1.58 -8.20
N ALA A 168 -4.03 0.40 -7.94
CA ALA A 168 -3.29 -0.86 -7.94
C ALA A 168 -2.66 -1.16 -9.32
N LEU A 169 -3.37 -0.85 -10.41
CA LEU A 169 -2.89 -1.05 -11.78
C LEU A 169 -1.99 0.09 -12.29
N GLY A 170 -1.86 1.19 -11.55
CA GLY A 170 -1.06 2.35 -11.98
C GLY A 170 -1.62 3.15 -13.18
N ILE A 171 -2.84 2.84 -13.64
CA ILE A 171 -3.44 3.44 -14.85
C ILE A 171 -4.12 4.79 -14.60
N LYS A 172 -4.41 5.11 -13.33
CA LYS A 172 -5.03 6.36 -12.87
C LYS A 172 -6.38 6.65 -13.56
N HIS A 173 -6.89 7.88 -13.45
CA HIS A 173 -8.18 8.29 -14.02
C HIS A 173 -8.22 8.16 -15.56
N GLY A 174 -7.13 8.51 -16.23
CA GLY A 174 -7.02 8.44 -17.69
C GLY A 174 -7.21 7.00 -18.19
N GLY A 175 -6.54 6.03 -17.56
CA GLY A 175 -6.71 4.63 -17.94
C GLY A 175 -8.09 4.07 -17.59
N LEU A 176 -8.76 4.55 -16.53
CA LEU A 176 -10.16 4.20 -16.29
C LEU A 176 -11.08 4.67 -17.41
N LYS A 177 -10.84 5.87 -17.99
CA LYS A 177 -11.63 6.32 -19.14
C LYS A 177 -11.44 5.40 -20.34
N THR A 178 -10.20 5.02 -20.63
CA THR A 178 -9.86 4.11 -21.72
C THR A 178 -10.50 2.74 -21.49
N LEU A 179 -10.35 2.17 -20.29
CA LEU A 179 -10.95 0.89 -19.90
C LEU A 179 -12.48 0.94 -20.04
N SER A 180 -13.13 1.97 -19.51
CA SER A 180 -14.58 2.15 -19.65
C SER A 180 -15.01 2.19 -21.11
N ALA A 181 -14.30 2.96 -21.94
CA ALA A 181 -14.64 3.09 -23.36
C ALA A 181 -14.46 1.77 -24.14
N MET A 182 -13.40 1.00 -23.85
CA MET A 182 -13.15 -0.28 -24.50
C MET A 182 -14.15 -1.38 -24.11
N MET A 183 -14.68 -1.29 -22.88
CA MET A 183 -15.60 -2.29 -22.31
C MET A 183 -17.08 -1.92 -22.46
N ASP A 184 -17.40 -0.85 -23.19
CA ASP A 184 -18.73 -0.25 -23.29
C ASP A 184 -19.38 0.03 -21.91
N LEU A 185 -18.56 0.48 -20.96
CA LEU A 185 -19.01 0.91 -19.64
C LEU A 185 -19.26 2.42 -19.61
N PRO A 186 -20.10 2.92 -18.70
CA PRO A 186 -20.18 4.33 -18.41
C PRO A 186 -18.81 4.95 -18.11
N PRO A 187 -18.60 6.24 -18.45
CA PRO A 187 -17.37 6.92 -18.10
C PRO A 187 -17.18 6.92 -16.57
N PRO A 188 -15.93 6.86 -16.08
CA PRO A 188 -15.67 6.94 -14.64
C PRO A 188 -16.18 8.26 -14.05
N ILE A 189 -16.23 8.31 -12.72
CA ILE A 189 -16.52 9.55 -11.97
C ILE A 189 -15.64 10.72 -12.44
N SER A 190 -16.09 11.96 -12.24
CA SER A 190 -15.33 13.14 -12.66
C SER A 190 -13.94 13.19 -12.00
N GLN A 191 -12.96 13.87 -12.63
CA GLN A 191 -11.59 13.99 -12.08
C GLN A 191 -11.61 14.51 -10.63
N LYS A 192 -12.43 15.53 -10.35
CA LYS A 192 -12.60 16.08 -9.00
C LYS A 192 -13.04 15.03 -7.98
N LEU A 193 -14.04 14.22 -8.33
CA LEU A 193 -14.52 13.15 -7.45
C LEU A 193 -13.49 12.04 -7.32
N TYR A 194 -12.81 11.69 -8.42
CA TYR A 194 -11.71 10.72 -8.42
C TYR A 194 -10.62 11.13 -7.43
N ASP A 195 -10.12 12.36 -7.49
CA ASP A 195 -9.06 12.84 -6.61
C ASP A 195 -9.50 12.85 -5.13
N GLN A 196 -10.78 13.15 -4.86
CA GLN A 196 -11.36 13.04 -3.52
C GLN A 196 -11.41 11.58 -3.03
N THR A 197 -11.87 10.66 -3.89
CA THR A 197 -11.90 9.23 -3.59
C THR A 197 -10.49 8.68 -3.36
N VAL A 198 -9.50 9.10 -4.15
CA VAL A 198 -8.10 8.67 -3.98
C VAL A 198 -7.56 9.04 -2.61
N LYS A 199 -7.86 10.23 -2.09
CA LYS A 199 -7.45 10.63 -0.73
C LYS A 199 -8.06 9.71 0.33
N PHE A 200 -9.34 9.40 0.20
CA PHE A 200 -10.02 8.48 1.11
C PHE A 200 -9.43 7.07 1.05
N VAL A 201 -9.25 6.54 -0.16
CA VAL A 201 -8.64 5.22 -0.39
C VAL A 201 -7.23 5.19 0.19
N HIS A 202 -6.45 6.25 0.00
CA HIS A 202 -5.10 6.36 0.56
C HIS A 202 -5.10 6.26 2.09
N SER A 203 -5.96 7.02 2.79
CA SER A 203 -6.06 6.95 4.25
C SER A 203 -6.38 5.54 4.73
N ALA A 204 -7.37 4.87 4.12
CA ALA A 204 -7.74 3.51 4.51
C ALA A 204 -6.65 2.47 4.22
N VAL A 205 -5.97 2.58 3.07
CA VAL A 205 -4.84 1.70 2.73
C VAL A 205 -3.68 1.93 3.69
N GLN A 206 -3.42 3.18 4.09
CA GLN A 206 -2.35 3.52 5.03
C GLN A 206 -2.64 2.96 6.43
N GLU A 207 -3.89 3.06 6.90
CA GLU A 207 -4.32 2.46 8.17
C GLU A 207 -4.15 0.94 8.16
N GLU A 208 -4.60 0.25 7.10
CA GLU A 208 -4.44 -1.20 7.00
C GLU A 208 -2.97 -1.60 6.86
N ALA A 209 -2.17 -0.86 6.10
CA ALA A 209 -0.73 -1.10 5.99
C ALA A 209 -0.04 -0.96 7.36
N ASN A 210 -0.37 0.08 8.13
CA ASN A 210 0.16 0.27 9.48
C ASN A 210 -0.25 -0.86 10.42
N ALA A 211 -1.52 -1.27 10.39
CA ALA A 211 -2.01 -2.39 11.19
C ALA A 211 -1.34 -3.71 10.78
N SER A 212 -1.12 -3.92 9.48
CA SER A 212 -0.42 -5.10 8.96
C SER A 212 1.04 -5.16 9.39
N MET A 213 1.76 -4.03 9.34
CA MET A 213 3.15 -3.97 9.81
C MET A 213 3.24 -4.21 11.32
N LEU A 214 2.31 -3.68 12.12
CA LEU A 214 2.29 -3.96 13.57
C LEU A 214 2.05 -5.45 13.87
N ARG A 215 1.16 -6.12 13.11
CA ARG A 215 1.00 -7.58 13.22
C ARG A 215 2.29 -8.32 12.86
N ALA A 216 2.96 -7.91 11.77
CA ALA A 216 4.23 -8.50 11.37
C ALA A 216 5.33 -8.29 12.42
N VAL A 217 5.36 -7.15 13.13
CA VAL A 217 6.30 -6.93 14.25
C VAL A 217 6.04 -7.92 15.38
N GLU A 218 4.79 -8.11 15.81
CA GLU A 218 4.49 -9.03 16.91
C GLU A 218 4.78 -10.49 16.54
N GLU A 219 4.54 -10.90 15.30
CA GLU A 219 4.97 -12.21 14.79
C GLU A 219 6.50 -12.37 14.79
N GLU A 220 7.25 -11.32 14.42
CA GLU A 220 8.72 -11.32 14.48
C GLU A 220 9.23 -11.41 15.93
N VAL A 221 8.55 -10.76 16.88
CA VAL A 221 8.86 -10.86 18.32
C VAL A 221 8.63 -12.29 18.83
N GLU A 222 7.54 -12.93 18.39
CA GLU A 222 7.23 -14.31 18.77
C GLU A 222 8.28 -15.30 18.25
N LEU A 223 8.67 -15.20 16.97
CA LEU A 223 9.67 -16.08 16.36
C LEU A 223 11.09 -15.84 16.89
N SER A 224 11.45 -14.58 17.13
CA SER A 224 12.78 -14.23 17.66
C SER A 224 12.91 -14.47 19.16
N GLY A 225 11.80 -14.51 19.90
CA GLY A 225 11.78 -14.60 21.36
C GLY A 225 12.28 -13.33 22.07
N ALA A 226 12.42 -12.21 21.36
CA ALA A 226 12.96 -10.96 21.88
C ALA A 226 12.28 -9.74 21.24
N ARG A 227 12.39 -8.57 21.90
CA ARG A 227 11.97 -7.27 21.32
C ARG A 227 13.12 -6.49 20.70
N ASP A 228 14.32 -7.05 20.74
CA ASP A 228 15.49 -6.59 20.00
C ASP A 228 15.58 -7.45 18.73
N LEU A 229 15.13 -6.88 17.62
CA LEU A 229 14.90 -7.57 16.36
C LEU A 229 16.07 -7.41 15.39
N LYS A 230 16.15 -8.33 14.44
CA LYS A 230 17.07 -8.27 13.30
C LYS A 230 16.25 -8.04 12.05
N GLY A 231 16.82 -7.35 11.08
CA GLY A 231 16.12 -7.17 9.83
C GLY A 231 17.01 -6.67 8.71
N SER A 232 16.48 -6.78 7.50
CA SER A 232 17.09 -6.24 6.29
C SER A 232 16.38 -4.99 5.82
N GLY A 233 17.15 -4.03 5.34
CA GLY A 233 16.62 -2.79 4.79
C GLY A 233 16.98 -2.62 3.32
N ASP A 234 16.05 -2.09 2.53
CA ASP A 234 16.27 -1.73 1.13
C ASP A 234 15.38 -0.55 0.70
N GLY A 235 15.79 0.14 -0.37
CA GLY A 235 15.10 1.25 -0.99
C GLY A 235 14.54 0.90 -2.37
N THR A 236 13.39 1.49 -2.71
CA THR A 236 12.86 1.50 -4.08
C THR A 236 12.56 2.92 -4.52
N TRP A 237 12.71 3.19 -5.83
CA TRP A 237 12.57 4.52 -6.40
C TRP A 237 11.53 4.54 -7.51
N GLN A 238 10.83 5.68 -7.62
CA GLN A 238 9.83 5.90 -8.68
C GLN A 238 10.43 5.77 -10.09
N LYS A 239 11.70 6.11 -10.27
CA LYS A 239 12.40 6.08 -11.56
C LYS A 239 13.73 5.34 -11.42
N ARG A 240 14.14 4.64 -12.47
CA ARG A 240 15.49 4.06 -12.57
C ARG A 240 16.54 5.18 -12.68
N GLY A 241 17.73 4.91 -12.14
CA GLY A 241 18.85 5.85 -12.12
C GLY A 241 18.82 6.83 -10.95
N PHE A 242 19.77 7.76 -10.91
CA PHE A 242 20.01 8.64 -9.76
C PHE A 242 19.14 9.92 -9.74
N SER A 243 18.09 10.00 -10.55
CA SER A 243 17.26 11.21 -10.71
C SER A 243 15.86 11.10 -10.11
N SER A 244 15.57 10.02 -9.38
CA SER A 244 14.27 9.87 -8.74
C SER A 244 14.04 10.91 -7.66
N LYS A 245 12.82 11.44 -7.61
CA LYS A 245 12.37 12.45 -6.65
C LYS A 245 11.57 11.88 -5.50
N ASN A 246 11.15 10.62 -5.63
CA ASN A 246 10.42 9.87 -4.63
C ASN A 246 11.11 8.51 -4.45
N GLY A 247 11.19 8.05 -3.21
CA GLY A 247 11.65 6.73 -2.83
C GLY A 247 10.81 6.19 -1.68
N VAL A 248 10.84 4.88 -1.52
CA VAL A 248 10.27 4.19 -0.35
C VAL A 248 11.35 3.30 0.20
N VAL A 249 11.60 3.42 1.49
CA VAL A 249 12.54 2.59 2.23
C VAL A 249 11.72 1.61 3.04
N SER A 250 12.05 0.33 2.98
CA SER A 250 11.38 -0.72 3.73
C SER A 250 12.35 -1.46 4.62
N PHE A 251 11.88 -1.85 5.79
CA PHE A 251 12.59 -2.73 6.72
C PHE A 251 11.78 -4.01 6.92
N ILE A 252 12.48 -5.14 6.79
CA ILE A 252 11.92 -6.48 6.73
C ILE A 252 12.49 -7.29 7.89
N GLY A 253 11.62 -7.95 8.66
CA GLY A 253 12.01 -8.84 9.76
C GLY A 253 12.81 -10.04 9.25
N ALA A 254 13.86 -10.42 9.98
CA ALA A 254 14.77 -11.48 9.56
C ALA A 254 14.13 -12.87 9.63
N GLU A 255 13.25 -13.10 10.61
CA GLU A 255 12.64 -14.41 10.86
C GLU A 255 11.34 -14.59 10.04
N THR A 256 10.49 -13.55 9.99
CA THR A 256 9.20 -13.60 9.26
C THR A 256 9.34 -13.36 7.76
N GLY A 257 10.38 -12.64 7.32
CA GLY A 257 10.48 -12.12 5.96
C GLY A 257 9.40 -11.09 5.60
N LYS A 258 8.67 -10.56 6.58
CA LYS A 258 7.58 -9.59 6.38
C LYS A 258 8.08 -8.16 6.55
N VAL A 259 7.44 -7.24 5.84
CA VAL A 259 7.69 -5.80 6.01
C VAL A 259 7.16 -5.35 7.37
N ILE A 260 8.05 -4.83 8.22
CA ILE A 260 7.74 -4.39 9.58
C ILE A 260 7.77 -2.87 9.75
N ASP A 261 8.46 -2.14 8.85
CA ASP A 261 8.38 -0.69 8.78
C ASP A 261 8.66 -0.18 7.36
N VAL A 262 8.10 0.99 7.00
CA VAL A 262 8.34 1.69 5.74
C VAL A 262 8.41 3.21 5.93
N GLU A 263 9.34 3.86 5.23
CA GLU A 263 9.44 5.33 5.17
C GLU A 263 9.37 5.81 3.72
N VAL A 264 8.42 6.71 3.45
CA VAL A 264 8.30 7.35 2.14
C VAL A 264 9.15 8.61 2.14
N MET A 265 10.08 8.70 1.18
CA MET A 265 11.02 9.81 1.04
C MET A 265 10.70 10.61 -0.22
N SER A 266 10.69 11.94 -0.12
CA SER A 266 10.43 12.82 -1.26
C SER A 266 11.21 14.13 -1.19
N THR A 267 11.72 14.54 -2.35
CA THR A 267 12.33 15.86 -2.59
C THR A 267 11.35 16.85 -3.23
N VAL A 268 10.12 16.41 -3.51
CA VAL A 268 9.11 17.24 -4.19
C VAL A 268 7.77 17.23 -3.49
N CYS A 269 7.15 18.40 -3.44
CA CYS A 269 5.75 18.53 -3.10
C CYS A 269 5.03 19.27 -4.23
N PHE A 270 3.82 18.80 -4.55
CA PHE A 270 2.96 19.44 -5.54
C PHE A 270 2.54 20.85 -5.11
N GLY A 271 2.25 21.06 -3.82
CA GLY A 271 1.95 22.38 -3.26
C GLY A 271 3.11 23.36 -3.46
N CYS A 272 4.32 22.99 -3.03
CA CYS A 272 5.53 23.77 -3.27
C CYS A 272 5.84 24.06 -4.74
N SER A 273 5.49 23.13 -5.64
CA SER A 273 5.76 23.28 -7.06
C SER A 273 4.79 24.23 -7.76
N ASN A 274 3.55 24.34 -7.25
CA ASN A 274 2.49 25.14 -7.86
C ASN A 274 2.23 26.49 -7.17
N TYR A 275 3.02 26.84 -6.15
CA TYR A 275 2.97 28.18 -5.57
C TYR A 275 3.28 29.22 -6.65
N LYS A 276 2.37 30.18 -6.86
CA LYS A 276 2.42 31.14 -7.98
C LYS A 276 3.15 32.45 -7.64
N GLY A 277 3.43 32.71 -6.37
CA GLY A 277 4.10 33.93 -5.92
C GLY A 277 5.63 33.82 -5.90
N PRO A 278 6.33 34.92 -5.58
CA PRO A 278 7.76 34.90 -5.30
C PRO A 278 8.04 34.05 -4.04
N LYS A 279 9.05 33.18 -4.09
CA LYS A 279 9.44 32.28 -2.98
C LYS A 279 10.25 32.99 -1.89
N GLN A 280 9.84 34.21 -1.55
CA GLN A 280 10.50 35.10 -0.61
C GLN A 280 9.50 36.15 -0.12
N GLY A 281 9.75 36.67 1.08
CA GLY A 281 8.93 37.72 1.68
C GLY A 281 7.77 37.19 2.54
N PRO A 282 7.06 38.09 3.23
CA PRO A 282 6.12 37.75 4.30
C PRO A 282 4.94 36.89 3.82
N GLU A 283 4.44 37.12 2.60
CA GLU A 283 3.36 36.32 2.01
C GLU A 283 3.79 34.86 1.78
N TYR A 284 5.02 34.64 1.33
CA TYR A 284 5.56 33.29 1.17
C TYR A 284 5.80 32.61 2.51
N ASP A 285 6.27 33.35 3.52
CA ASP A 285 6.51 32.80 4.85
C ASP A 285 5.19 32.37 5.53
N GLU A 286 4.13 33.16 5.38
CA GLU A 286 2.78 32.80 5.84
C GLU A 286 2.22 31.59 5.09
N TRP A 287 2.34 31.57 3.76
CA TRP A 287 1.96 30.41 2.96
C TRP A 287 2.75 29.16 3.34
N LYS A 288 4.06 29.28 3.55
CA LYS A 288 4.93 28.16 3.90
C LYS A 288 4.57 27.57 5.26
N GLN A 289 4.26 28.42 6.24
CA GLN A 289 3.78 27.96 7.56
C GLN A 289 2.45 27.21 7.44
N THR A 290 1.50 27.74 6.66
CA THR A 290 0.21 27.05 6.46
C THR A 290 0.34 25.77 5.64
N HIS A 291 1.30 25.68 4.72
CA HIS A 291 1.56 24.50 3.89
C HIS A 291 2.40 23.42 4.58
N GLU A 292 3.11 23.74 5.67
CA GLU A 292 4.06 22.82 6.31
C GLU A 292 3.45 21.46 6.65
N ALA A 293 2.22 21.45 7.18
CA ALA A 293 1.49 20.23 7.51
C ALA A 293 1.13 19.35 6.29
N ASP A 294 1.00 19.95 5.11
CA ASP A 294 0.67 19.28 3.84
C ASP A 294 1.90 19.05 2.94
N CYS A 295 3.08 19.49 3.38
CA CYS A 295 4.29 19.42 2.59
C CYS A 295 4.81 17.99 2.55
N SER A 296 4.97 17.46 1.34
CA SER A 296 5.51 16.11 1.14
C SER A 296 7.03 16.06 1.11
N VAL A 297 7.73 17.21 1.11
CA VAL A 297 9.20 17.25 1.06
C VAL A 297 9.75 16.91 2.43
N ASN A 298 10.43 15.77 2.53
CA ASN A 298 11.11 15.32 3.75
C ASN A 298 12.57 14.91 3.51
N HIS A 299 13.09 15.17 2.31
CA HIS A 299 14.46 14.90 1.89
C HIS A 299 14.99 16.04 1.02
N LYS A 300 16.29 16.36 1.15
CA LYS A 300 16.94 17.44 0.37
C LYS A 300 18.18 16.99 -0.40
N ALA A 301 18.72 15.81 -0.11
CA ALA A 301 19.94 15.31 -0.73
C ALA A 301 19.64 14.51 -2.02
N SER A 302 20.64 13.76 -2.50
CA SER A 302 20.52 12.96 -3.72
C SER A 302 19.59 11.76 -3.51
N SER A 303 19.03 11.22 -4.60
CA SER A 303 18.15 10.05 -4.57
C SER A 303 18.74 8.86 -3.78
N GLY A 304 20.05 8.60 -3.90
CA GLY A 304 20.72 7.53 -3.16
C GLY A 304 20.83 7.78 -1.65
N MET A 305 20.71 9.03 -1.19
CA MET A 305 20.68 9.35 0.25
C MET A 305 19.29 9.16 0.87
N MET A 306 18.24 8.98 0.07
CA MET A 306 16.90 8.70 0.58
C MET A 306 16.85 7.40 1.36
N GLU A 307 17.56 6.37 0.90
CA GLU A 307 17.65 5.09 1.60
C GLU A 307 18.33 5.25 2.96
N VAL A 308 19.48 5.93 2.98
CA VAL A 308 20.27 6.19 4.19
C VAL A 308 19.43 6.94 5.23
N GLU A 309 18.83 8.08 4.84
CA GLU A 309 18.03 8.89 5.76
C GLU A 309 16.72 8.20 6.16
N GLY A 310 16.08 7.47 5.24
CA GLY A 310 14.85 6.73 5.53
C GLY A 310 15.10 5.58 6.52
N MET A 311 16.22 4.88 6.39
CA MET A 311 16.60 3.83 7.34
C MET A 311 16.86 4.39 8.74
N VAL A 312 17.56 5.53 8.84
CA VAL A 312 17.77 6.21 10.13
C VAL A 312 16.43 6.53 10.80
N LYS A 313 15.47 7.11 10.06
CA LYS A 313 14.13 7.42 10.59
C LYS A 313 13.36 6.18 11.06
N ILE A 314 13.48 5.07 10.34
CA ILE A 314 12.87 3.78 10.72
C ILE A 314 13.44 3.30 12.07
N PHE A 315 14.76 3.35 12.24
CA PHE A 315 15.41 2.98 13.49
C PHE A 315 15.01 3.91 14.64
N GLU A 316 15.06 5.23 14.44
CA GLU A 316 14.73 6.23 15.47
C GLU A 316 13.30 6.13 16.00
N ARG A 317 12.32 5.75 15.17
CA ARG A 317 10.91 5.68 15.59
C ARG A 317 10.47 4.31 16.10
N SER A 318 11.28 3.27 15.92
CA SER A 318 10.89 1.87 16.15
C SER A 318 10.32 1.62 17.55
N GLU A 319 10.97 2.13 18.60
CA GLU A 319 10.49 1.99 19.98
C GLU A 319 9.16 2.70 20.21
N ALA A 320 9.05 3.96 19.79
CA ALA A 320 7.84 4.75 19.97
C ALA A 320 6.65 4.18 19.16
N ARG A 321 6.93 3.59 18.00
CA ARG A 321 5.94 3.08 17.06
C ARG A 321 5.44 1.68 17.42
N ALA A 322 6.35 0.77 17.77
CA ALA A 322 6.04 -0.65 17.91
C ALA A 322 6.64 -1.30 19.17
N GLY A 323 7.35 -0.53 20.02
CA GLY A 323 7.92 -1.04 21.26
C GLY A 323 9.02 -2.07 21.05
N VAL A 324 9.75 -1.97 19.93
CA VAL A 324 10.87 -2.85 19.56
C VAL A 324 12.09 -2.02 19.18
N ARG A 325 13.28 -2.61 19.30
CA ARG A 325 14.54 -2.04 18.82
C ARG A 325 15.13 -2.93 17.75
N TYR A 326 15.98 -2.39 16.90
CA TYR A 326 16.67 -3.13 15.85
C TYR A 326 18.14 -3.31 16.22
N GLU A 327 18.50 -4.51 16.69
CA GLU A 327 19.86 -4.82 17.13
C GLU A 327 20.82 -5.18 15.99
N SER A 328 20.30 -5.67 14.86
CA SER A 328 21.13 -6.06 13.71
C SER A 328 20.53 -5.58 12.40
N TYR A 329 21.39 -5.00 11.56
CA TYR A 329 21.09 -4.59 10.20
C TYR A 329 21.75 -5.54 9.19
N ILE A 330 20.91 -6.23 8.42
CA ILE A 330 21.32 -7.10 7.32
C ILE A 330 21.29 -6.27 6.03
N GLY A 331 22.43 -6.10 5.36
CA GLY A 331 22.50 -5.29 4.14
C GLY A 331 23.49 -5.81 3.09
N ASP A 332 23.26 -5.46 1.82
CA ASP A 332 24.15 -5.79 0.69
C ASP A 332 25.30 -4.79 0.63
N GLY A 333 26.33 -4.99 1.48
CA GLY A 333 27.57 -4.22 1.39
C GLY A 333 27.41 -2.69 1.48
N ASP A 334 26.24 -2.19 1.87
CA ASP A 334 25.89 -0.79 1.66
C ASP A 334 26.76 0.10 2.52
N SER A 335 27.59 0.88 1.82
CA SER A 335 28.74 1.54 2.46
C SER A 335 28.33 2.74 3.30
N LYS A 336 27.10 3.26 3.14
CA LYS A 336 26.65 4.52 3.77
C LYS A 336 25.53 4.34 4.77
N THR A 337 24.63 3.38 4.57
CA THR A 337 23.43 3.18 5.40
C THR A 337 23.80 2.78 6.83
N PHE A 338 24.58 1.71 7.01
CA PHE A 338 24.96 1.25 8.35
C PHE A 338 25.78 2.29 9.16
N PRO A 339 26.81 2.95 8.61
CA PRO A 339 27.51 4.00 9.33
C PRO A 339 26.61 5.16 9.77
N ALA A 340 25.60 5.51 8.97
CA ALA A 340 24.65 6.56 9.33
C ALA A 340 23.75 6.16 10.50
N ILE A 341 23.27 4.91 10.53
CA ILE A 341 22.49 4.36 11.65
C ILE A 341 23.31 4.40 12.95
N VAL A 342 24.55 3.92 12.92
CA VAL A 342 25.44 3.92 14.09
C VAL A 342 25.71 5.34 14.57
N LYS A 343 25.90 6.29 13.64
CA LYS A 343 26.11 7.71 13.98
C LYS A 343 24.87 8.35 14.61
N ALA A 344 23.67 7.97 14.17
CA ALA A 344 22.42 8.50 14.70
C ALA A 344 22.16 8.05 16.15
N LYS A 345 22.74 6.92 16.58
CA LYS A 345 22.53 6.34 17.92
C LYS A 345 21.04 6.29 18.30
N PRO A 346 20.20 5.58 17.50
CA PRO A 346 18.74 5.59 17.66
C PRO A 346 18.29 5.15 19.06
N TYR A 347 19.08 4.32 19.75
CA TYR A 347 18.80 3.77 21.08
C TYR A 347 19.82 4.23 22.13
N GLY A 348 20.47 5.38 21.91
CA GLY A 348 21.48 5.91 22.83
C GLY A 348 22.72 5.01 22.97
N ASN A 349 23.20 4.85 24.21
CA ASN A 349 24.33 3.97 24.52
C ASN A 349 23.88 2.56 24.92
N ASP A 350 22.57 2.31 25.01
CA ASP A 350 22.02 1.04 25.50
C ASP A 350 22.10 -0.06 24.44
N LEU A 351 21.98 0.31 23.16
CA LEU A 351 22.08 -0.61 22.04
C LEU A 351 22.73 0.05 20.82
N ILE A 352 23.87 -0.50 20.38
CA ILE A 352 24.53 -0.14 19.12
C ILE A 352 24.23 -1.22 18.09
N PRO A 353 23.51 -0.91 17.00
CA PRO A 353 23.19 -1.89 15.97
C PRO A 353 24.43 -2.54 15.36
N LYS A 354 24.38 -3.86 15.14
CA LYS A 354 25.43 -4.66 14.51
C LYS A 354 25.18 -4.81 13.02
N LYS A 355 26.24 -4.87 12.21
CA LYS A 355 26.11 -5.16 10.78
C LYS A 355 26.21 -6.66 10.55
N ILE A 356 25.30 -7.20 9.76
CA ILE A 356 25.36 -8.55 9.21
C ILE A 356 25.43 -8.43 7.69
N GLU A 357 26.39 -9.13 7.08
CA GLU A 357 26.54 -9.15 5.62
C GLU A 357 25.52 -10.11 5.01
N CYS A 358 24.83 -9.70 3.95
CA CYS A 358 23.90 -10.59 3.28
C CYS A 358 24.63 -11.74 2.56
N THR A 359 24.01 -12.92 2.53
CA THR A 359 24.60 -14.14 1.92
C THR A 359 24.96 -13.93 0.45
N GLY A 360 24.11 -13.23 -0.29
CA GLY A 360 24.38 -12.84 -1.69
C GLY A 360 25.64 -11.99 -1.83
N HIS A 361 25.88 -11.05 -0.91
CA HIS A 361 27.11 -10.24 -0.92
C HIS A 361 28.35 -11.09 -0.62
N VAL A 362 28.25 -12.01 0.36
CA VAL A 362 29.32 -12.97 0.67
C VAL A 362 29.66 -13.82 -0.57
N GLN A 363 28.65 -14.36 -1.25
CA GLN A 363 28.82 -15.13 -2.48
C GLN A 363 29.49 -14.31 -3.60
N LYS A 364 29.04 -13.07 -3.84
CA LYS A 364 29.65 -12.16 -4.84
C LYS A 364 31.13 -11.92 -4.53
N ARG A 365 31.47 -11.66 -3.26
CA ARG A 365 32.87 -11.43 -2.83
C ARG A 365 33.72 -12.69 -2.99
N MET A 366 33.22 -13.85 -2.57
CA MET A 366 33.91 -15.13 -2.75
C MET A 366 34.14 -15.43 -4.23
N GLY A 367 33.12 -15.28 -5.07
CA GLY A 367 33.23 -15.47 -6.52
C GLY A 367 34.27 -14.56 -7.16
N THR A 368 34.32 -13.29 -6.75
CA THR A 368 35.36 -12.35 -7.23
C THR A 368 36.76 -12.75 -6.78
N ARG A 369 36.94 -13.17 -5.52
CA ARG A 369 38.23 -13.68 -5.02
C ARG A 369 38.69 -14.92 -5.79
N LEU A 370 37.80 -15.87 -6.06
CA LEU A 370 38.11 -17.07 -6.84
C LEU A 370 38.47 -16.75 -8.29
N ARG A 371 37.75 -15.83 -8.94
CA ARG A 371 38.08 -15.38 -10.31
C ARG A 371 39.44 -14.68 -10.38
N ASN A 372 39.76 -13.85 -9.39
CA ASN A 372 41.06 -13.19 -9.29
C ASN A 372 42.17 -14.22 -9.08
N LEU A 373 41.99 -15.17 -8.16
CA LEU A 373 42.93 -16.27 -7.94
C LEU A 373 43.16 -17.08 -9.22
N LYS A 374 42.10 -17.45 -9.95
CA LYS A 374 42.22 -18.15 -11.25
C LYS A 374 43.03 -17.34 -12.27
N LYS A 375 42.82 -16.03 -12.31
CA LYS A 375 43.57 -15.13 -13.21
C LYS A 375 45.05 -15.08 -12.83
N ASP A 376 45.36 -14.96 -11.54
CA ASP A 376 46.73 -14.88 -11.03
C ASP A 376 47.49 -16.22 -11.18
N MET A 377 46.78 -17.34 -11.12
CA MET A 377 47.35 -18.68 -11.31
C MET A 377 47.52 -19.08 -12.78
N LYS A 378 46.95 -18.34 -13.74
CA LYS A 378 47.06 -18.63 -15.18
C LYS A 378 48.50 -18.41 -15.71
N SER A 379 49.30 -17.58 -15.05
CA SER A 379 50.67 -17.24 -15.47
C SER A 379 51.78 -17.94 -14.65
N LYS A 380 51.43 -18.68 -13.59
CA LYS A 380 52.40 -19.38 -12.74
C LYS A 380 52.57 -20.83 -13.21
N LYS A 381 53.83 -21.26 -13.38
CA LYS A 381 54.16 -22.69 -13.51
C LYS A 381 53.99 -23.32 -12.13
N LEU A 382 53.13 -24.32 -12.01
CA LEU A 382 53.13 -25.22 -10.86
C LEU A 382 54.45 -26.01 -10.85
N SER A 383 54.94 -26.39 -9.68
CA SER A 383 56.21 -27.11 -9.47
C SER A 383 56.29 -28.45 -10.21
N ASP A 384 55.15 -28.96 -10.70
CA ASP A 384 54.99 -30.32 -11.20
C ASP A 384 54.70 -30.38 -12.73
N GLY A 385 54.86 -29.26 -13.45
CA GLY A 385 54.73 -29.14 -14.92
C GLY A 385 53.32 -29.28 -15.51
N PRO A 386 53.14 -29.14 -16.85
CA PRO A 386 53.36 -27.93 -17.65
C PRO A 386 52.23 -26.87 -17.45
N ARG A 387 52.28 -25.75 -18.19
CA ARG A 387 51.43 -24.55 -17.97
C ARG A 387 49.92 -24.84 -18.03
N THR A 388 49.17 -24.19 -17.15
CA THR A 388 47.70 -24.22 -17.02
C THR A 388 46.99 -23.49 -18.17
N ASN A 389 47.15 -23.98 -19.40
CA ASN A 389 46.48 -23.41 -20.59
C ASN A 389 45.25 -24.20 -21.06
N SER A 390 44.75 -25.17 -20.27
CA SER A 390 43.50 -25.88 -20.61
C SER A 390 42.43 -25.73 -19.51
N PRO A 391 41.14 -25.56 -19.88
CA PRO A 391 40.03 -25.42 -18.92
C PRO A 391 39.80 -26.64 -18.02
N SER A 392 40.29 -27.81 -18.42
CA SER A 392 40.04 -29.10 -17.76
C SER A 392 40.91 -29.33 -16.52
N THR A 393 42.10 -28.73 -16.46
CA THR A 393 43.08 -28.97 -15.38
C THR A 393 42.91 -28.10 -14.14
N THR A 394 42.07 -27.05 -14.17
CA THR A 394 41.89 -26.15 -13.02
C THR A 394 40.91 -26.70 -11.97
N TYR A 395 39.94 -27.54 -12.37
CA TYR A 395 38.94 -28.09 -11.45
C TYR A 395 39.38 -29.38 -10.75
N ALA A 396 40.35 -30.12 -11.29
CA ALA A 396 40.75 -31.42 -10.77
C ALA A 396 41.89 -31.40 -9.72
N ARG A 397 42.51 -30.25 -9.46
CA ARG A 397 43.68 -30.15 -8.54
C ARG A 397 43.54 -29.11 -7.42
N LEU A 398 42.48 -28.31 -7.43
CA LEU A 398 42.05 -27.57 -6.25
C LEU A 398 41.06 -28.50 -5.56
N ASP A 399 41.45 -29.14 -4.45
CA ASP A 399 40.55 -29.88 -3.55
C ASP A 399 39.46 -28.94 -3.02
N LEU A 400 38.47 -28.67 -3.87
CA LEU A 400 37.23 -27.99 -3.57
C LEU A 400 36.09 -29.00 -3.67
N THR A 401 36.33 -30.26 -3.28
CA THR A 401 35.24 -31.11 -2.80
C THR A 401 34.81 -30.54 -1.46
N PRO A 402 33.57 -30.05 -1.30
CA PRO A 402 33.04 -29.82 0.02
C PRO A 402 32.93 -31.20 0.69
N GLY A 403 33.81 -31.46 1.65
CA GLY A 403 33.58 -32.48 2.66
C GLY A 403 32.49 -32.01 3.61
N VAL A 404 31.27 -31.84 3.10
CA VAL A 404 30.06 -31.73 3.92
C VAL A 404 29.01 -32.63 3.28
N ASN A 405 28.79 -33.74 3.97
CA ASN A 405 27.86 -34.80 3.69
C ASN A 405 26.42 -34.25 3.73
N THR A 406 25.85 -33.84 2.59
CA THR A 406 24.41 -33.60 2.44
C THR A 406 23.70 -34.91 2.11
N ARG A 407 23.69 -35.82 3.09
CA ARG A 407 22.62 -36.79 3.29
C ARG A 407 22.25 -36.73 4.77
N LYS A 408 21.01 -36.30 5.03
CA LYS A 408 20.40 -35.94 6.33
C LYS A 408 20.59 -34.47 6.73
N LEU A 409 19.72 -33.61 6.21
CA LEU A 409 18.58 -33.04 6.93
C LEU A 409 17.68 -32.34 5.92
#